data_AF-A0A973TAV7-F1
#
_entry.id   AF-A0A973TAV7-F1
#
_cell.length_a   1.000
_cell.length_b   1.000
_cell.length_c   1.000
_cell.angle_alpha   90.00
_cell.angle_beta   90.00
_cell.angle_gamma   90.00
#
_symmetry.space_group_name_H-M   'P 1'
#
loop_
_entity.id
_entity.type
_entity.pdbx_description
1 polymer ?
#
loop_
_entity_poly.entity_id
_entity_poly.type
_entity_poly.pdbx_seq_one_letter_code
_entity_poly.pdbx_strand_id
1 'polypeptide(L)' 'MGLVDDAIAAVPEPNRGCLQRVVEIARSLAPEATEGMSYAMPALKVDGKPFLAVV' A
#
# COMPACT_ATOMS: atom_id res chain seq x y z
N MET A 1 -10.74 -2.06 -5.62
CA MET A 1 -9.90 -2.96 -4.83
C MET A 1 -8.72 -3.29 -5.69
N GLY A 2 -7.59 -2.64 -5.39
CA GLY A 2 -6.33 -2.87 -6.09
C GLY A 2 -5.40 -3.79 -5.30
N LEU A 3 -4.20 -4.03 -5.84
CA LEU A 3 -3.19 -4.91 -5.26
C LEU A 3 -2.86 -4.57 -3.80
N VAL A 4 -2.84 -3.29 -3.46
CA VAL A 4 -2.55 -2.83 -2.09
C VAL A 4 -3.70 -3.14 -1.15
N ASP A 5 -4.94 -2.93 -1.59
CA ASP A 5 -6.12 -3.21 -0.76
C ASP A 5 -6.25 -4.71 -0.47
N ASP A 6 -5.96 -5.55 -1.48
CA ASP A 6 -5.96 -7.00 -1.35
C ASP A 6 -4.88 -7.49 -0.36
N ALA A 7 -3.70 -6.86 -0.39
CA ALA A 7 -2.63 -7.16 0.56
C ALA A 7 -3.03 -6.82 2.00
N ILE A 8 -3.63 -5.64 2.22
CA ILE A 8 -4.13 -5.23 3.55
C ILE A 8 -5.20 -6.21 4.05
N ALA A 9 -6.15 -6.59 3.19
CA ALA A 9 -7.23 -7.49 3.57
C ALA A 9 -6.73 -8.87 4.05
N ALA A 10 -5.61 -9.35 3.48
CA ALA A 10 -4.98 -10.61 3.87
C ALA A 10 -4.31 -10.57 5.26
N VAL A 11 -4.02 -9.39 5.80
CA VAL A 11 -3.40 -9.23 7.12
C VAL A 11 -4.45 -9.49 8.23
N PRO A 12 -4.14 -10.29 9.27
CA PRO A 12 -5.00 -10.44 10.44
C PRO A 12 -5.05 -9.20 11.34
N GLU A 13 -6.11 -9.04 12.11
CA GLU A 13 -6.15 -8.04 13.18
C GLU A 13 -5.19 -8.41 14.33
N PRO A 14 -4.63 -7.41 15.05
CA PRO A 14 -4.87 -5.97 14.90
C PRO A 14 -4.00 -5.28 13.84
N ASN A 15 -3.11 -6.03 13.17
CA ASN A 15 -2.10 -5.47 12.29
C ASN A 15 -2.70 -4.84 11.03
N ARG A 16 -3.82 -5.39 10.54
CA ARG A 16 -4.57 -4.82 9.41
C ARG A 16 -4.95 -3.37 9.66
N GLY A 17 -5.56 -3.04 10.80
CA GLY A 17 -5.95 -1.67 11.11
C GLY A 17 -4.77 -0.70 11.12
N CYS A 18 -3.64 -1.12 11.70
CA CYS A 18 -2.41 -0.33 11.70
C CYS A 18 -1.88 -0.10 10.28
N LEU A 19 -1.83 -1.15 9.47
CA LEU A 19 -1.32 -1.09 8.09
C LEU A 19 -2.22 -0.23 7.20
N GLN A 20 -3.54 -0.39 7.32
CA GLN A 20 -4.51 0.42 6.62
C GLN A 20 -4.30 1.91 6.93
N ARG A 21 -4.10 2.26 8.20
CA ARG A 21 -3.86 3.65 8.60
C ARG A 21 -2.60 4.25 7.95
N VAL A 22 -1.51 3.48 7.88
CA VAL A 22 -0.27 3.92 7.21
C VAL A 22 -0.50 4.14 5.72
N VAL A 23 -1.21 3.23 5.06
CA VAL A 23 -1.52 3.33 3.62
C VAL A 23 -2.43 4.52 3.33
N GLU A 24 -3.44 4.79 4.16
CA GLU A 24 -4.29 5.98 4.04
C GLU A 24 -3.49 7.29 4.14
N ILE A 25 -2.54 7.37 5.08
CA ILE A 25 -1.63 8.51 5.20
C ILE A 25 -0.78 8.64 3.93
N ALA A 26 -0.21 7.54 3.43
CA ALA A 26 0.60 7.56 2.22
C ALA A 26 -0.19 8.04 0.99
N ARG A 27 -1.43 7.56 0.80
CA ARG A 27 -2.32 8.02 -0.28
C ARG A 27 -2.69 9.49 -0.14
N SER A 28 -2.83 10.00 1.09
CA SER A 28 -3.08 11.42 1.33
C SER A 28 -1.87 12.30 1.02
N LEU A 29 -0.65 11.80 1.22
CA LEU A 29 0.59 12.54 0.96
C LEU A 29 1.00 12.52 -0.51
N ALA A 30 0.65 11.46 -1.24
CA ALA A 30 0.92 11.29 -2.66
C ALA A 30 -0.35 10.80 -3.40
N PRO A 31 -1.32 11.70 -3.69
CA PRO A 31 -2.56 11.34 -4.39
C PRO A 31 -2.34 10.80 -5.82
N GLU A 32 -1.21 11.14 -6.42
CA GLU A 32 -0.76 10.66 -7.74
C GLU A 32 -0.16 9.25 -7.70
N ALA A 33 0.02 8.67 -6.51
CA ALA A 33 0.58 7.34 -6.37
C ALA A 33 -0.27 6.29 -7.09
N THR A 34 0.40 5.44 -7.84
CA THR A 34 -0.22 4.30 -8.54
C THR A 34 0.12 2.99 -7.83
N GLU A 35 -0.76 2.00 -7.95
CA GLU A 35 -0.51 0.68 -7.40
C GLU A 35 0.31 -0.18 -8.37
N GLY A 36 1.17 -1.04 -7.83
CA GLY A 36 1.93 -2.00 -8.59
C GLY A 36 2.69 -2.96 -7.70
N MET A 37 3.72 -3.60 -8.27
CA MET A 37 4.63 -4.47 -7.53
C MET A 37 5.99 -3.79 -7.34
N SER A 38 6.63 -4.04 -6.19
CA SER A 38 8.02 -3.71 -5.89
C SER A 38 8.63 -4.84 -5.06
N TYR A 39 9.80 -5.34 -5.46
CA TYR A 39 10.44 -6.50 -4.80
C TYR A 39 9.48 -7.69 -4.57
N ALA A 40 8.62 -7.97 -5.55
CA ALA A 40 7.57 -8.98 -5.50
C ALA A 40 6.46 -8.75 -4.44
N MET A 41 6.33 -7.53 -3.92
CA MET A 41 5.29 -7.13 -2.97
C MET A 41 4.37 -6.05 -3.57
N PRO A 42 3.07 -6.04 -3.24
CA PRO A 42 2.17 -4.93 -3.55
C PRO A 42 2.70 -3.61 -2.98
N ALA A 43 2.66 -2.55 -3.78
CA ALA A 43 3.23 -1.27 -3.40
C ALA A 43 2.50 -0.08 -4.05
N LEU A 44 2.52 1.05 -3.34
CA LEU A 44 2.29 2.38 -3.91
C LEU A 44 3.58 2.87 -4.56
N LYS A 45 3.43 3.51 -5.72
CA LYS A 45 4.54 4.04 -6.54
C LYS A 45 4.27 5.46 -6.97
N VAL A 46 5.28 6.32 -6.82
CA VAL A 46 5.28 7.71 -7.30
C VAL A 46 6.33 7.81 -8.41
N ASP A 47 5.95 8.37 -9.57
CA ASP A 47 6.81 8.46 -10.75
C ASP A 47 7.48 7.12 -11.14
N GLY A 48 6.73 6.03 -11.00
CA GLY A 48 7.21 4.67 -11.30
C GLY A 48 8.21 4.09 -10.30
N LYS A 49 8.58 4.83 -9.24
CA LYS A 49 9.48 4.39 -8.16
C LYS A 49 8.68 3.94 -6.93
N PRO A 50 9.17 2.95 -6.17
CA PRO A 50 8.48 2.49 -4.97
C PRO A 50 8.43 3.59 -3.90
N PHE A 51 7.24 3.80 -3.34
CA PHE A 51 6.98 4.75 -2.27
C PHE A 51 6.68 4.04 -0.94
N LEU A 52 5.77 3.05 -0.98
CA LEU A 52 5.40 2.24 0.17
C LEU A 52 5.11 0.81 -0.30
N ALA A 53 5.86 -0.17 0.21
CA ALA A 53 5.53 -1.58 0.04
C ALA A 53 4.62 -2.05 1.19
N VAL A 54 3.68 -2.93 0.87
CA VAL A 54 2.66 -3.46 1.80
C VAL A 54 2.92 -4.96 1.97
N VAL A 55 3.29 -5.36 3.20
CA VAL A 55 3.71 -6.72 3.58
C VAL A 55 3.13 -7.13 4.91
#